data_AF-A0A929QIN4-F1
#
_entry.id   AF-A0A929QIN4-F1
#
_cell.length_a   1.000
_cell.length_b   1.000
_cell.length_c   1.000
_cell.angle_alpha   90.00
_cell.angle_beta   90.00
_cell.angle_gamma   90.00
#
_symmetry.space_group_name_H-M   'P 1'
#
loop_
_entity.id
_entity.type
_entity.pdbx_description
1 polymer ?
#
loop_
_entity_poly.entity_id
_entity_poly.type
_entity_poly.pdbx_seq_one_letter_code
_entity_poly.pdbx_strand_id
1 'polypeptide(L)'
;MEKFDNIKQSIFKINTSEGTGSGFYLKEYKVVVTNYHVVAGSHEVSLEDYDSNKQVAKVIMVHPEKDIAFLLPENELNLDDTIEVVESIEVKEKDKVSVMGYPFGMGFTVTEGIISSPKQKVGGRDLIQTDAAINPGNSGGPLINENGQLIGINTSKYTNADNTGFAVSSSELLEELKKIDKIDKTKLSVVCHSCDTFITEKTDYCPSCGAKVDKNIFLEKKLEKLSQFLEDAISTLGINPVIARAGNERWLFHYGSPEIRIFIYDNNYLYITSQLNVLPTKDLLPLYEYILGEDVSPYQFGVHENCIYFSYRLAITDIFTNDETEKEIAEKIKNFVLKADDLDDMFVDKYGCKMTTYSKENRK
;
A
#
# COMPACT_ATOMS: atom_id res chain seq x y z
N MET A 1 25.25 0.99 -10.10
CA MET A 1 23.97 1.21 -10.81
C MET A 1 23.14 -0.06 -10.81
N GLU A 2 23.61 -1.18 -11.38
CA GLU A 2 22.89 -2.47 -11.37
C GLU A 2 22.44 -2.96 -9.98
N LYS A 3 23.29 -2.86 -8.93
CA LYS A 3 22.90 -3.27 -7.56
C LYS A 3 21.69 -2.50 -7.01
N PHE A 4 21.57 -1.20 -7.33
CA PHE A 4 20.44 -0.37 -6.88
C PHE A 4 19.17 -0.63 -7.71
N ASP A 5 19.34 -0.91 -9.01
CA ASP A 5 18.23 -1.24 -9.91
C ASP A 5 17.55 -2.56 -9.52
N ASN A 6 18.28 -3.51 -8.95
CA ASN A 6 17.70 -4.77 -8.48
C ASN A 6 17.07 -4.64 -7.09
N ILE A 7 17.62 -3.80 -6.20
CA ILE A 7 17.06 -3.54 -4.86
C ILE A 7 15.61 -3.02 -4.94
N LYS A 8 15.26 -2.22 -5.96
CA LYS A 8 13.89 -1.66 -6.10
C LYS A 8 12.81 -2.74 -6.11
N GLN A 9 13.11 -3.93 -6.65
CA GLN A 9 12.17 -5.05 -6.72
C GLN A 9 11.88 -5.65 -5.34
N SER A 10 12.76 -5.42 -4.37
CA SER A 10 12.56 -5.81 -2.98
C SER A 10 11.79 -4.77 -2.14
N ILE A 11 11.35 -3.66 -2.74
CA ILE A 11 10.65 -2.58 -2.04
C ILE A 11 9.17 -2.57 -2.44
N PHE A 12 8.32 -2.70 -1.44
CA PHE A 12 6.89 -2.86 -1.59
C PHE A 12 6.16 -1.62 -1.11
N LYS A 13 5.10 -1.26 -1.83
CA LYS A 13 4.07 -0.35 -1.31
C LYS A 13 3.14 -1.15 -0.42
N ILE A 14 2.92 -0.66 0.80
CA ILE A 14 2.04 -1.28 1.79
C ILE A 14 0.72 -0.53 1.75
N ASN A 15 -0.37 -1.21 1.40
CA ASN A 15 -1.71 -0.65 1.37
C ASN A 15 -2.53 -1.20 2.55
N THR A 16 -3.07 -0.30 3.36
CA THR A 16 -4.05 -0.62 4.42
C THR A 16 -5.37 0.06 4.12
N SER A 17 -6.39 -0.17 4.96
CA SER A 17 -7.67 0.53 4.83
C SER A 17 -7.59 2.02 5.17
N GLU A 18 -6.52 2.44 5.87
CA GLU A 18 -6.36 3.78 6.44
C GLU A 18 -5.30 4.61 5.71
N GLY A 19 -4.50 3.99 4.85
CA GLY A 19 -3.38 4.67 4.22
C GLY A 19 -2.41 3.77 3.49
N THR A 20 -1.28 4.38 3.15
CA THR A 20 -0.19 3.74 2.40
C THR A 20 1.14 4.02 3.06
N GLY A 21 2.05 3.05 2.99
CA GLY A 21 3.45 3.21 3.36
C GLY A 21 4.36 2.43 2.45
N SER A 22 5.62 2.31 2.86
CA SER A 22 6.63 1.50 2.18
C SER A 22 7.10 0.37 3.09
N GLY A 23 7.66 -0.67 2.49
CA GLY A 23 8.33 -1.74 3.20
C GLY A 23 9.37 -2.38 2.29
N PHE A 24 10.22 -3.23 2.86
CA PHE A 24 11.22 -3.95 2.07
C PHE A 24 11.34 -5.41 2.51
N TYR A 25 11.57 -6.28 1.53
CA TYR A 25 11.68 -7.72 1.74
C TYR A 25 13.09 -8.11 2.16
N LEU A 26 13.18 -8.94 3.20
CA LEU A 26 14.41 -9.58 3.65
C LEU A 26 14.32 -11.08 3.38
N LYS A 27 14.99 -11.51 2.31
CA LYS A 27 14.96 -12.89 1.81
C LYS A 27 15.38 -13.92 2.86
N GLU A 28 16.44 -13.65 3.62
CA GLU A 28 16.96 -14.55 4.65
C GLU A 28 15.90 -14.92 5.71
N TYR A 29 15.05 -13.96 6.05
CA TYR A 29 14.02 -14.11 7.08
C TYR A 29 12.63 -14.41 6.49
N LYS A 30 12.48 -14.29 5.16
CA LYS A 30 11.23 -14.41 4.40
C LYS A 30 10.12 -13.50 4.92
N VAL A 31 10.46 -12.25 5.25
CA VAL A 31 9.50 -11.25 5.76
C VAL A 31 9.69 -9.90 5.09
N VAL A 32 8.62 -9.11 5.05
CA VAL A 32 8.70 -7.69 4.71
C VAL A 32 8.75 -6.88 6.00
N VAL A 33 9.67 -5.93 6.07
CA VAL A 33 9.82 -4.99 7.18
C VAL A 33 9.15 -3.67 6.80
N THR A 34 8.44 -3.07 7.75
CA THR A 34 7.86 -1.72 7.63
C THR A 34 7.80 -1.06 9.02
N ASN A 35 7.21 0.13 9.12
CA ASN A 35 6.92 0.74 10.41
C ASN A 35 5.63 0.21 11.03
N TYR A 36 5.57 0.18 12.35
CA TYR A 36 4.35 -0.19 13.07
C TYR A 36 3.19 0.75 12.74
N HIS A 37 3.43 2.06 12.70
CA HIS A 37 2.35 3.02 12.43
C HIS A 37 1.73 2.88 11.04
N VAL A 38 2.43 2.28 10.06
CA VAL A 38 1.89 2.01 8.71
C VAL A 38 0.81 0.94 8.76
N VAL A 39 0.94 -0.03 9.66
CA VAL A 39 0.06 -1.21 9.78
C VAL A 39 -0.75 -1.24 11.07
N ALA A 40 -0.74 -0.14 11.83
CA ALA A 40 -1.40 -0.08 13.12
C ALA A 40 -2.91 -0.35 12.99
N GLY A 41 -3.38 -1.38 13.69
CA GLY A 41 -4.78 -1.82 13.62
C GLY A 41 -5.14 -2.65 12.38
N SER A 42 -4.18 -3.03 11.54
CA SER A 42 -4.38 -3.99 10.44
C SER A 42 -3.81 -5.36 10.83
N HIS A 43 -4.56 -6.44 10.63
CA HIS A 43 -4.03 -7.81 10.74
C HIS A 43 -3.52 -8.33 9.40
N GLU A 44 -4.13 -7.86 8.31
CA GLU A 44 -3.72 -8.13 6.93
C GLU A 44 -3.58 -6.83 6.15
N VAL A 45 -2.59 -6.80 5.25
CA VAL A 45 -2.28 -5.67 4.38
C VAL A 45 -2.05 -6.16 2.96
N SER A 46 -2.16 -5.25 1.99
CA SER A 46 -1.79 -5.53 0.60
C SER A 46 -0.36 -5.07 0.35
N LEU A 47 0.47 -6.00 -0.13
CA LEU A 47 1.80 -5.73 -0.67
C LEU A 47 1.67 -5.51 -2.17
N GLU A 48 2.13 -4.37 -2.65
CA GLU A 48 2.20 -4.03 -4.06
C GLU A 48 3.67 -3.90 -4.47
N ASP A 49 4.11 -4.69 -5.45
CA ASP A 49 5.48 -4.65 -5.96
C ASP A 49 5.71 -3.51 -6.97
N TYR A 50 6.94 -3.39 -7.47
CA TYR A 50 7.32 -2.36 -8.44
C TYR A 50 6.52 -2.45 -9.74
N ASP A 51 6.11 -3.66 -10.13
CA ASP A 51 5.34 -3.96 -11.35
C ASP A 51 3.82 -3.91 -11.09
N SER A 52 3.39 -3.36 -9.94
CA SER A 52 1.99 -3.22 -9.51
C SER A 52 1.25 -4.54 -9.29
N ASN A 53 1.95 -5.66 -9.14
CA ASN A 53 1.33 -6.91 -8.68
C ASN A 53 1.05 -6.83 -7.20
N LYS A 54 -0.10 -7.36 -6.79
CA LYS A 54 -0.56 -7.29 -5.41
C LYS A 54 -0.77 -8.67 -4.80
N GLN A 55 -0.44 -8.78 -3.52
CA GLN A 55 -0.76 -9.97 -2.71
C GLN A 55 -1.03 -9.59 -1.26
N VAL A 56 -1.68 -10.49 -0.52
CA VAL A 56 -1.90 -10.29 0.91
C VAL A 56 -0.62 -10.58 1.69
N ALA A 57 -0.42 -9.85 2.77
CA ALA A 57 0.54 -10.21 3.82
C ALA A 57 -0.09 -10.08 5.20
N LYS A 58 0.27 -10.98 6.11
CA LYS A 58 -0.17 -10.98 7.50
C LYS A 58 0.81 -10.20 8.37
N VAL A 59 0.30 -9.38 9.28
CA VAL A 59 1.11 -8.72 10.30
C VAL A 59 1.42 -9.75 11.39
N ILE A 60 2.68 -10.22 11.46
CA ILE A 60 3.07 -11.32 12.35
C ILE A 60 3.77 -10.84 13.63
N MET A 61 4.45 -9.70 13.59
CA MET A 61 5.14 -9.16 14.75
C MET A 61 5.18 -7.63 14.69
N VAL A 62 4.92 -6.99 15.83
CA VAL A 62 4.96 -5.53 15.96
C VAL A 62 5.71 -5.13 17.22
N HIS A 63 6.52 -4.08 17.10
CA HIS A 63 7.16 -3.41 18.23
C HIS A 63 6.78 -1.93 18.21
N PRO A 64 5.67 -1.53 18.87
CA PRO A 64 5.14 -0.17 18.80
C PRO A 64 6.13 0.92 19.23
N GLU A 65 6.86 0.72 20.33
CA GLU A 65 7.83 1.71 20.81
C GLU A 65 9.02 1.90 19.86
N LYS A 66 9.49 0.82 19.21
CA LYS A 66 10.53 0.86 18.17
C LYS A 66 10.00 1.30 16.81
N ASP A 67 8.68 1.35 16.63
CA ASP A 67 8.00 1.64 15.38
C ASP A 67 8.39 0.68 14.25
N ILE A 68 8.50 -0.62 14.55
CA ILE A 68 8.87 -1.69 13.60
C ILE A 68 7.74 -2.70 13.52
N ALA A 69 7.44 -3.18 12.31
CA ALA A 69 6.54 -4.30 12.05
C ALA A 69 7.12 -5.26 11.02
N PHE A 70 6.77 -6.54 11.17
CA PHE A 70 7.11 -7.62 10.26
C PHE A 70 5.85 -8.21 9.64
N LEU A 71 5.89 -8.36 8.33
CA LEU A 71 4.81 -8.87 7.51
C LEU A 71 5.24 -10.19 6.89
N LEU A 72 4.34 -11.16 6.86
CA LEU A 72 4.52 -12.43 6.17
C LEU A 72 3.71 -12.41 4.87
N PRO A 73 4.36 -12.33 3.70
CA PRO A 73 3.70 -12.50 2.42
C PRO A 73 2.96 -13.83 2.34
N GLU A 74 1.75 -13.85 1.76
CA GLU A 74 0.98 -15.07 1.57
C GLU A 74 1.65 -16.01 0.56
N ASN A 75 2.24 -15.46 -0.51
CA ASN A 75 3.01 -16.20 -1.49
C ASN A 75 4.51 -15.91 -1.32
N GLU A 76 5.34 -16.91 -1.59
CA GLU A 76 6.79 -16.75 -1.50
C GLU A 76 7.30 -15.75 -2.56
N LEU A 77 8.13 -14.81 -2.12
CA LEU A 77 8.74 -13.80 -2.98
C LEU A 77 10.06 -14.34 -3.53
N ASN A 78 10.08 -14.63 -4.84
CA ASN A 78 11.27 -15.13 -5.54
C ASN A 78 12.12 -13.96 -6.05
N LEU A 79 12.81 -13.27 -5.14
CA LEU A 79 13.72 -12.18 -5.46
C LEU A 79 15.17 -12.62 -5.22
N ASP A 80 16.03 -12.42 -6.21
CA ASP A 80 17.45 -12.80 -6.12
C ASP A 80 18.26 -11.79 -5.32
N ASP A 81 18.07 -10.50 -5.61
CA ASP A 81 18.72 -9.40 -4.93
C ASP A 81 17.72 -8.72 -3.98
N THR A 82 18.07 -8.69 -2.70
CA THR A 82 17.35 -7.92 -1.67
C THR A 82 18.31 -7.01 -0.94
N ILE A 83 17.74 -6.13 -0.11
CA ILE A 83 18.53 -5.25 0.75
C ILE A 83 19.47 -6.05 1.63
N GLU A 84 20.73 -5.63 1.66
CA GLU A 84 21.77 -6.22 2.49
C GLU A 84 21.68 -5.64 3.90
N VAL A 85 21.44 -6.51 4.88
CA VAL A 85 21.50 -6.15 6.31
C VAL A 85 22.81 -6.67 6.87
N VAL A 86 23.68 -5.78 7.35
CA VAL A 86 24.98 -6.14 7.92
C VAL A 86 24.94 -6.13 9.44
N GLU A 87 25.68 -7.02 10.11
CA GLU A 87 25.65 -7.14 11.58
C GLU A 87 26.07 -5.87 12.32
N SER A 88 26.95 -5.06 11.71
CA SER A 88 27.42 -3.80 12.25
C SER A 88 27.68 -2.84 11.11
N ILE A 89 27.15 -1.63 11.24
CA ILE A 89 27.40 -0.52 10.33
C ILE A 89 27.71 0.73 11.15
N GLU A 90 28.83 1.36 10.84
CA GLU A 90 29.19 2.64 11.44
C GLU A 90 28.60 3.75 10.59
N VAL A 91 27.67 4.52 11.15
CA VAL A 91 27.01 5.65 10.47
C VAL A 91 27.66 6.95 10.92
N LYS A 92 28.16 7.76 9.98
CA LYS A 92 28.85 9.03 10.24
C LYS A 92 28.11 10.18 9.61
N GLU A 93 28.28 11.37 10.19
CA GLU A 93 27.85 12.61 9.54
C GLU A 93 28.48 12.71 8.14
N LYS A 94 27.71 13.20 7.18
CA LYS A 94 28.07 13.35 5.76
C LYS A 94 28.17 12.05 4.96
N ASP A 95 27.90 10.88 5.56
CA ASP A 95 27.72 9.66 4.79
C ASP A 95 26.55 9.86 3.83
N LYS A 96 26.75 9.52 2.56
CA LYS A 96 25.70 9.60 1.54
C LYS A 96 24.71 8.46 1.71
N VAL A 97 23.44 8.80 1.53
CA VAL A 97 22.33 7.87 1.69
C VAL A 97 21.26 8.06 0.62
N SER A 98 20.54 6.99 0.37
CA SER A 98 19.36 6.98 -0.49
C SER A 98 18.14 6.50 0.30
N VAL A 99 17.05 7.23 0.16
CA VAL A 99 15.71 6.87 0.63
C VAL A 99 14.96 6.28 -0.56
N MET A 100 14.34 5.13 -0.35
CA MET A 100 13.55 4.47 -1.38
C MET A 100 12.15 4.15 -0.86
N GLY A 101 11.14 4.36 -1.70
CA GLY A 101 9.75 4.10 -1.31
C GLY A 101 8.71 4.73 -2.24
N TYR A 102 7.47 4.72 -1.78
CA TYR A 102 6.27 5.12 -2.51
C TYR A 102 5.64 6.35 -1.84
N PRO A 103 6.16 7.57 -2.08
CA PRO A 103 5.64 8.78 -1.45
C PRO A 103 4.19 9.00 -1.85
N PHE A 104 3.36 9.36 -0.88
CA PHE A 104 1.92 9.57 -1.01
C PHE A 104 1.16 8.38 -1.64
N GLY A 105 1.74 7.17 -1.60
CA GLY A 105 1.18 5.98 -2.24
C GLY A 105 1.25 6.01 -3.78
N MET A 106 2.03 6.94 -4.34
CA MET A 106 2.25 7.11 -5.78
C MET A 106 3.40 6.22 -6.27
N GLY A 107 3.91 6.49 -7.48
CA GLY A 107 5.02 5.74 -8.08
C GLY A 107 6.27 5.72 -7.21
N PHE A 108 7.08 4.67 -7.41
CA PHE A 108 8.35 4.48 -6.71
C PHE A 108 9.29 5.67 -6.93
N THR A 109 9.95 6.11 -5.86
CA THR A 109 10.94 7.19 -5.90
C THR A 109 12.21 6.81 -5.16
N VAL A 110 13.30 7.44 -5.58
CA VAL A 110 14.57 7.44 -4.88
C VAL A 110 14.95 8.89 -4.62
N THR A 111 15.23 9.23 -3.36
CA THR A 111 15.75 10.54 -2.98
C THR A 111 17.11 10.36 -2.31
N GLU A 112 18.08 11.18 -2.70
CA GLU A 112 19.44 11.12 -2.16
C GLU A 112 19.69 12.27 -1.20
N GLY A 113 20.59 12.06 -0.26
CA GLY A 113 21.05 13.05 0.69
C GLY A 113 22.25 12.54 1.49
N ILE A 114 22.46 13.13 2.65
CA ILE A 114 23.51 12.76 3.60
C ILE A 114 22.95 12.59 4.99
N ILE A 115 23.69 11.85 5.82
CA ILE A 115 23.45 11.83 7.26
C ILE A 115 23.81 13.20 7.85
N SER A 116 22.80 13.87 8.39
CA SER A 116 22.94 15.13 9.13
C SER A 116 23.34 14.88 10.58
N SER A 117 22.82 13.82 11.19
CA SER A 117 23.21 13.36 12.53
C SER A 117 22.95 11.85 12.64
N PRO A 118 23.95 11.02 12.97
CA PRO A 118 23.74 9.58 13.11
C PRO A 118 22.88 9.23 14.34
N LYS A 119 22.73 10.16 15.29
CA LYS A 119 22.02 9.94 16.54
C LYS A 119 21.36 11.21 17.05
N GLN A 120 20.22 11.56 16.48
CA GLN A 120 19.40 12.70 16.86
C GLN A 120 18.30 12.30 17.82
N LYS A 121 18.22 12.98 18.98
CA LYS A 121 17.17 12.71 19.97
C LYS A 121 15.86 13.41 19.60
N VAL A 122 14.85 12.64 19.20
CA VAL A 122 13.52 13.13 18.79
C VAL A 122 12.43 12.28 19.43
N GLY A 123 11.43 12.93 20.04
CA GLY A 123 10.31 12.23 20.68
C GLY A 123 10.74 11.23 21.77
N GLY A 124 11.88 11.47 22.41
CA GLY A 124 12.44 10.57 23.44
C GLY A 124 13.26 9.40 22.89
N ARG A 125 13.42 9.26 21.57
CA ARG A 125 14.21 8.21 20.92
C ARG A 125 15.41 8.77 20.17
N ASP A 126 16.41 7.93 20.00
CA ASP A 126 17.58 8.24 19.17
C ASP A 126 17.31 7.74 17.74
N LEU A 127 17.26 8.67 16.78
CA LEU A 127 16.99 8.39 15.37
C LEU A 127 18.14 8.87 14.50
N ILE A 128 18.30 8.26 13.32
CA ILE A 128 19.20 8.78 12.30
C ILE A 128 18.52 9.96 11.63
N GLN A 129 19.18 11.11 11.55
CA GLN A 129 18.70 12.29 10.84
C GLN A 129 19.40 12.41 9.48
N THR A 130 18.64 12.67 8.44
CA THR A 130 19.11 12.88 7.06
C THR A 130 18.49 14.14 6.46
N ASP A 131 19.17 14.74 5.50
CA ASP A 131 18.58 15.79 4.63
C ASP A 131 17.93 15.22 3.36
N ALA A 132 18.04 13.90 3.12
CA ALA A 132 17.31 13.22 2.06
C ALA A 132 15.80 13.39 2.29
N ALA A 133 15.06 13.67 1.22
CA ALA A 133 13.63 13.94 1.31
C ALA A 133 12.84 12.68 1.74
N ILE A 134 12.24 12.74 2.93
CA ILE A 134 11.32 11.72 3.44
C ILE A 134 9.92 12.34 3.52
N ASN A 135 9.04 11.88 2.62
CA ASN A 135 7.64 12.31 2.58
C ASN A 135 6.72 11.23 3.18
N PRO A 136 5.47 11.58 3.56
CA PRO A 136 4.43 10.58 3.82
C PRO A 136 4.40 9.53 2.71
N GLY A 137 4.28 8.25 3.05
CA GLY A 137 4.40 7.13 2.10
C GLY A 137 5.79 6.49 2.02
N ASN A 138 6.88 7.23 2.28
CA ASN A 138 8.23 6.66 2.39
C ASN A 138 8.45 5.89 3.71
N SER A 139 7.63 6.16 4.73
CA SER A 139 7.69 5.47 6.02
C SER A 139 7.66 3.96 5.87
N GLY A 140 8.58 3.29 6.57
CA GLY A 140 8.79 1.84 6.51
C GLY A 140 9.71 1.40 5.37
N GLY A 141 9.98 2.27 4.39
CA GLY A 141 10.98 2.03 3.35
C GLY A 141 12.42 2.10 3.88
N PRO A 142 13.40 1.61 3.11
CA PRO A 142 14.79 1.55 3.55
C PRO A 142 15.53 2.88 3.37
N LEU A 143 16.44 3.15 4.31
CA LEU A 143 17.54 4.11 4.17
C LEU A 143 18.81 3.30 3.92
N ILE A 144 19.48 3.49 2.78
CA ILE A 144 20.66 2.70 2.38
C ILE A 144 21.86 3.60 2.10
N ASN A 145 23.07 3.05 2.27
CA ASN A 145 24.32 3.73 1.88
C ASN A 145 24.67 3.48 0.39
N GLU A 146 25.80 4.05 -0.07
CA GLU A 146 26.32 3.86 -1.43
C GLU A 146 26.64 2.39 -1.80
N ASN A 147 26.77 1.51 -0.80
CA ASN A 147 27.00 0.07 -1.01
C ASN A 147 25.69 -0.74 -1.11
N GLY A 148 24.52 -0.10 -0.96
CA GLY A 148 23.22 -0.78 -0.91
C GLY A 148 22.95 -1.49 0.42
N GLN A 149 23.68 -1.15 1.48
CA GLN A 149 23.51 -1.73 2.81
C GLN A 149 22.49 -0.91 3.61
N LEU A 150 21.65 -1.59 4.39
CA LEU A 150 20.63 -0.97 5.22
C LEU A 150 21.26 -0.19 6.39
N ILE A 151 21.00 1.11 6.40
CA ILE A 151 21.38 2.05 7.46
C ILE A 151 20.21 2.26 8.43
N GLY A 152 18.97 2.24 7.93
CA GLY A 152 17.79 2.41 8.77
C GLY A 152 16.46 2.24 8.04
N ILE A 153 15.36 2.43 8.77
CA ILE A 153 13.98 2.37 8.27
C ILE A 153 13.42 3.79 8.33
N ASN A 154 13.08 4.37 7.18
CA ASN A 154 12.56 5.74 7.08
C ASN A 154 11.29 5.89 7.92
N THR A 155 11.13 7.02 8.61
CA THR A 155 9.92 7.34 9.37
C THR A 155 9.50 8.79 9.14
N SER A 156 8.27 8.98 8.68
CA SER A 156 7.61 10.29 8.51
C SER A 156 6.83 10.71 9.76
N LYS A 157 6.95 10.00 10.88
CA LYS A 157 6.24 10.31 12.14
C LYS A 157 6.69 11.66 12.75
N TYR A 158 7.87 12.13 12.37
CA TYR A 158 8.51 13.31 12.93
C TYR A 158 8.73 14.35 11.83
N THR A 159 7.79 15.29 11.68
CA THR A 159 7.82 16.34 10.66
C THR A 159 7.79 17.72 11.33
N ASN A 160 8.91 18.13 11.93
CA ASN A 160 8.99 19.42 12.64
C ASN A 160 9.77 20.50 11.87
N ALA A 161 10.31 20.20 10.68
CA ALA A 161 11.00 21.16 9.82
C ALA A 161 11.06 20.68 8.37
N ASP A 162 11.08 21.63 7.43
CA ASP A 162 11.38 21.36 6.02
C ASP A 162 12.80 20.77 5.88
N ASN A 163 13.00 19.82 4.97
CA ASN A 163 14.28 19.15 4.69
C ASN A 163 14.91 18.41 5.87
N THR A 164 14.10 17.88 6.80
CA THR A 164 14.60 16.99 7.86
C THR A 164 13.88 15.64 7.81
N GLY A 165 14.61 14.59 7.45
CA GLY A 165 14.15 13.21 7.48
C GLY A 165 14.70 12.46 8.70
N PHE A 166 13.95 11.45 9.16
CA PHE A 166 14.38 10.56 10.23
C PHE A 166 14.26 9.10 9.84
N ALA A 167 15.12 8.25 10.41
CA ALA A 167 15.05 6.81 10.27
C ALA A 167 15.34 6.09 11.60
N VAL A 168 14.66 4.97 11.83
CA VAL A 168 14.97 4.01 12.90
C VAL A 168 16.25 3.27 12.50
N SER A 169 17.23 3.14 13.40
CA SER A 169 18.52 2.54 13.08
C SER A 169 18.39 1.07 12.66
N SER A 170 19.17 0.61 11.67
CA SER A 170 19.23 -0.81 11.30
C SER A 170 19.73 -1.70 12.45
N SER A 171 20.47 -1.13 13.41
CA SER A 171 20.85 -1.83 14.65
C SER A 171 19.63 -2.24 15.49
N GLU A 172 18.60 -1.39 15.57
CA GLU A 172 17.36 -1.73 16.29
C GLU A 172 16.59 -2.83 15.57
N LEU A 173 16.60 -2.84 14.23
CA LEU A 173 16.00 -3.90 13.42
C LEU A 173 16.72 -5.24 13.62
N LEU A 174 18.05 -5.25 13.63
CA LEU A 174 18.86 -6.46 13.83
C LEU A 174 18.56 -7.15 15.16
N GLU A 175 18.31 -6.38 16.22
CA GLU A 175 17.90 -6.93 17.52
C GLU A 175 16.57 -7.68 17.43
N GLU A 176 15.63 -7.16 16.64
CA GLU A 176 14.30 -7.77 16.45
C GLU A 176 14.36 -8.98 15.51
N LEU A 177 15.15 -8.91 14.44
CA LEU A 177 15.37 -10.01 13.49
C LEU A 177 15.89 -11.27 14.17
N LYS A 178 16.80 -11.14 15.14
CA LYS A 178 17.32 -12.28 15.94
C LYS A 178 16.24 -13.03 16.74
N LYS A 179 15.07 -12.43 16.92
CA LYS A 179 13.97 -12.98 17.71
C LYS A 179 12.85 -13.55 16.82
N ILE A 180 12.86 -13.28 15.50
CA ILE A 180 11.74 -13.60 14.60
C ILE A 180 11.49 -15.10 14.45
N ASP A 181 12.53 -15.93 14.51
CA ASP A 181 12.37 -17.39 14.40
C ASP A 181 11.74 -18.03 15.66
N LYS A 182 11.59 -17.26 16.74
CA LYS A 182 11.03 -17.73 18.01
C LYS A 182 9.52 -17.50 18.11
N ILE A 183 8.91 -16.76 17.16
CA ILE A 183 7.49 -16.42 17.23
C ILE A 183 6.65 -17.46 16.51
N ASP A 184 5.41 -17.61 16.97
CA ASP A 184 4.37 -18.29 16.21
C ASP A 184 3.84 -17.33 15.13
N LYS A 185 4.26 -17.54 13.88
CA LYS A 185 3.87 -16.72 12.73
C LYS A 185 2.39 -16.86 12.34
N THR A 186 1.62 -17.72 13.01
CA THR A 186 0.16 -17.85 12.80
C THR A 186 -0.66 -16.81 13.57
N LYS A 187 -0.05 -16.11 14.53
CA LYS A 187 -0.69 -15.09 15.35
C LYS A 187 0.14 -13.80 15.37
N LEU A 188 -0.52 -12.67 15.60
CA LEU A 188 0.16 -11.41 15.88
C LEU A 188 0.94 -11.50 17.19
N SER A 189 2.24 -11.21 17.14
CA SER A 189 3.12 -11.10 18.30
C SER A 189 3.46 -9.64 18.60
N VAL A 190 3.01 -9.12 19.74
CA VAL A 190 3.34 -7.77 20.22
C VAL A 190 4.56 -7.84 21.13
N VAL A 191 5.62 -7.11 20.81
CA VAL A 191 6.83 -7.05 21.65
C VAL A 191 6.61 -6.11 22.84
N CYS A 192 6.83 -6.62 24.04
CA CYS A 192 6.78 -5.79 25.25
C CYS A 192 7.96 -4.81 25.28
N HIS A 193 7.66 -3.51 25.40
CA HIS A 193 8.67 -2.45 25.43
C HIS A 193 9.66 -2.49 26.61
N SER A 194 9.40 -3.30 27.64
CA SER A 194 10.16 -3.31 28.89
C SER A 194 11.06 -4.54 29.02
N CYS A 195 10.58 -5.70 28.58
CA CYS A 195 11.27 -6.98 28.75
C CYS A 195 11.42 -7.81 27.47
N ASP A 196 11.05 -7.24 26.31
CA ASP A 196 11.10 -7.88 24.99
C ASP A 196 10.33 -9.20 24.84
N THR A 197 9.51 -9.57 25.84
CA THR A 197 8.68 -10.77 25.76
C THR A 197 7.58 -10.57 24.72
N PHE A 198 7.33 -11.61 23.93
CA PHE A 198 6.23 -11.66 22.98
C PHE A 198 4.90 -11.88 23.68
N ILE A 199 3.92 -11.05 23.33
CA ILE A 199 2.56 -11.13 23.82
C ILE A 199 1.66 -11.42 22.62
N THR A 200 0.94 -12.52 22.65
CA THR A 200 0.03 -12.93 21.56
C THR A 200 -1.43 -12.77 21.93
N GLU A 201 -1.73 -12.71 23.22
CA GLU A 201 -3.09 -12.60 23.74
C GLU A 201 -3.36 -11.17 24.22
N LYS A 202 -4.57 -10.68 23.93
CA LYS A 202 -5.00 -9.34 24.32
C LYS A 202 -4.90 -9.16 25.83
N THR A 203 -4.13 -8.15 26.25
CA THR A 203 -3.90 -7.82 27.66
C THR A 203 -3.64 -6.33 27.86
N ASP A 204 -3.94 -5.83 29.05
CA ASP A 204 -3.58 -4.46 29.48
C ASP A 204 -2.18 -4.42 30.14
N TYR A 205 -1.58 -5.59 30.43
CA TYR A 205 -0.27 -5.73 31.09
C TYR A 205 0.54 -6.91 30.53
N CYS A 206 1.85 -6.72 30.42
CA CYS A 206 2.76 -7.78 30.02
C CYS A 206 2.73 -8.93 31.06
N PRO A 207 2.50 -10.19 30.63
CA PRO A 207 2.44 -11.33 31.54
C PRO A 207 3.80 -11.68 32.18
N SER A 208 4.92 -11.23 31.59
CA SER A 208 6.27 -11.52 32.08
C SER A 208 6.76 -10.48 33.11
N CYS A 209 6.64 -9.18 32.80
CA CYS A 209 7.21 -8.13 33.64
C CYS A 209 6.19 -7.15 34.24
N GLY A 210 4.89 -7.30 33.96
CA GLY A 210 3.82 -6.43 34.48
C GLY A 210 3.78 -5.01 33.91
N ALA A 211 4.61 -4.68 32.91
CA ALA A 211 4.57 -3.38 32.24
C ALA A 211 3.21 -3.17 31.56
N LYS A 212 2.71 -1.94 31.54
CA LYS A 212 1.44 -1.61 30.87
C LYS A 212 1.59 -1.79 29.36
N VAL A 213 0.60 -2.42 28.74
CA VAL A 213 0.54 -2.63 27.29
C VAL A 213 -0.80 -2.10 26.79
N ASP A 214 -0.81 -1.41 25.66
CA ASP A 214 -2.06 -0.99 25.05
C ASP A 214 -2.76 -2.19 24.41
N LYS A 215 -3.86 -2.63 25.01
CA LYS A 215 -4.67 -3.74 24.48
C LYS A 215 -5.24 -3.49 23.09
N ASN A 216 -5.30 -2.24 22.62
CA ASN A 216 -5.79 -1.90 21.30
C ASN A 216 -4.82 -2.33 20.19
N ILE A 217 -3.53 -2.54 20.50
CA ILE A 217 -2.54 -3.06 19.54
C ILE A 217 -2.95 -4.43 18.99
N PHE A 218 -3.65 -5.23 19.81
CA PHE A 218 -4.10 -6.58 19.44
C PHE A 218 -5.40 -6.57 18.62
N LEU A 219 -6.12 -5.44 18.59
CA LEU A 219 -7.43 -5.34 17.96
C LEU A 219 -7.27 -4.90 16.53
N GLU A 220 -7.87 -5.65 15.61
CA GLU A 220 -8.08 -5.15 14.26
C GLU A 220 -9.07 -3.97 14.30
N LYS A 221 -8.70 -2.88 13.65
CA LYS A 221 -9.55 -1.71 13.52
C LYS A 221 -10.69 -2.08 12.58
N LYS A 222 -11.93 -1.89 13.05
CA LYS A 222 -13.11 -2.10 12.21
C LYS A 222 -13.14 -1.06 11.10
N LEU A 223 -13.49 -1.51 9.90
CA LEU A 223 -13.78 -0.62 8.77
C LEU A 223 -14.98 0.27 9.09
N GLU A 224 -14.94 1.48 8.56
CA GLU A 224 -16.11 2.35 8.54
C GLU A 224 -17.21 1.76 7.66
N LYS A 225 -18.47 2.18 7.89
CA LYS A 225 -19.63 1.61 7.20
C LYS A 225 -19.48 1.63 5.67
N LEU A 226 -18.98 2.73 5.11
CA LEU A 226 -18.78 2.87 3.67
C LEU A 226 -17.68 1.95 3.14
N SER A 227 -16.54 1.89 3.81
CA SER A 227 -15.45 1.00 3.44
C SER A 227 -15.88 -0.47 3.50
N GLN A 228 -16.64 -0.86 4.54
CA GLN A 228 -17.20 -2.22 4.64
C GLN A 228 -18.16 -2.50 3.47
N PHE A 229 -19.09 -1.59 3.18
CA PHE A 229 -20.03 -1.73 2.05
C PHE A 229 -19.31 -1.94 0.71
N LEU A 230 -18.24 -1.17 0.45
CA LEU A 230 -17.45 -1.29 -0.77
C LEU A 230 -16.64 -2.57 -0.84
N GLU A 231 -15.99 -2.97 0.27
CA GLU A 231 -15.25 -4.23 0.33
C GLU A 231 -16.16 -5.45 0.19
N ASP A 232 -17.39 -5.40 0.71
CA ASP A 232 -18.41 -6.43 0.51
C ASP A 232 -18.80 -6.52 -0.98
N ALA A 233 -19.05 -5.38 -1.64
CA ALA A 233 -19.36 -5.33 -3.06
C ALA A 233 -18.21 -5.88 -3.93
N ILE A 234 -16.96 -5.49 -3.63
CA ILE A 234 -15.75 -6.02 -4.29
C ILE A 234 -15.65 -7.54 -4.10
N SER A 235 -15.94 -8.03 -2.90
CA SER A 235 -15.89 -9.47 -2.60
C SER A 235 -16.88 -10.28 -3.44
N THR A 236 -18.03 -9.72 -3.81
CA THR A 236 -19.00 -10.40 -4.69
C THR A 236 -18.49 -10.64 -6.12
N LEU A 237 -17.45 -9.91 -6.53
CA LEU A 237 -16.76 -10.10 -7.82
C LEU A 237 -15.70 -11.22 -7.76
N GLY A 238 -15.52 -11.86 -6.61
CA GLY A 238 -14.47 -12.87 -6.40
C GLY A 238 -13.08 -12.25 -6.17
N ILE A 239 -13.00 -10.95 -5.91
CA ILE A 239 -11.76 -10.22 -5.65
C ILE A 239 -11.58 -10.10 -4.14
N ASN A 240 -10.39 -10.42 -3.64
CA ASN A 240 -10.08 -10.17 -2.23
C ASN A 240 -10.01 -8.64 -1.99
N PRO A 241 -10.82 -8.07 -1.09
CA PRO A 241 -10.86 -6.63 -0.88
C PRO A 241 -9.54 -6.07 -0.33
N VAL A 242 -8.75 -6.88 0.40
CA VAL A 242 -7.44 -6.48 0.92
C VAL A 242 -6.50 -6.11 -0.22
N ILE A 243 -6.39 -6.95 -1.26
CA ILE A 243 -5.55 -6.64 -2.43
C ILE A 243 -6.08 -5.45 -3.23
N ALA A 244 -7.39 -5.19 -3.18
CA ALA A 244 -7.99 -4.04 -3.84
C ALA A 244 -7.67 -2.72 -3.13
N ARG A 245 -7.31 -2.70 -1.84
CA ARG A 245 -6.95 -1.46 -1.12
C ARG A 245 -5.80 -0.73 -1.82
N ALA A 246 -5.91 0.60 -1.85
CA ALA A 246 -4.92 1.49 -2.46
C ALA A 246 -4.72 2.77 -1.64
N GLY A 247 -4.96 2.69 -0.32
CA GLY A 247 -4.91 3.79 0.63
C GLY A 247 -6.25 4.09 1.28
N ASN A 248 -6.30 5.19 2.04
CA ASN A 248 -7.52 5.64 2.70
C ASN A 248 -8.63 5.88 1.68
N GLU A 249 -9.80 5.27 1.89
CA GLU A 249 -10.99 5.47 1.06
C GLU A 249 -10.74 5.31 -0.45
N ARG A 250 -9.80 4.42 -0.81
CA ARG A 250 -9.40 4.17 -2.19
C ARG A 250 -9.19 2.69 -2.44
N TRP A 251 -9.77 2.20 -3.52
CA TRP A 251 -9.58 0.85 -4.03
C TRP A 251 -9.18 0.90 -5.50
N LEU A 252 -8.27 0.01 -5.89
CA LEU A 252 -7.75 -0.14 -7.23
C LEU A 252 -7.49 -1.63 -7.49
N PHE A 253 -8.18 -2.17 -8.48
CA PHE A 253 -8.09 -3.59 -8.85
C PHE A 253 -8.42 -3.78 -10.33
N HIS A 254 -8.06 -4.95 -10.87
CA HIS A 254 -8.40 -5.35 -12.24
C HIS A 254 -9.53 -6.36 -12.23
N TYR A 255 -10.42 -6.26 -13.20
CA TYR A 255 -11.42 -7.29 -13.50
C TYR A 255 -11.40 -7.54 -15.00
N GLY A 256 -10.87 -8.70 -15.42
CA GLY A 256 -10.46 -8.90 -16.81
C GLY A 256 -9.28 -8.00 -17.17
N SER A 257 -9.38 -7.27 -18.28
CA SER A 257 -8.37 -6.35 -18.77
C SER A 257 -8.38 -4.95 -18.12
N PRO A 258 -9.52 -4.29 -17.82
CA PRO A 258 -9.52 -2.92 -17.32
C PRO A 258 -9.14 -2.78 -15.84
N GLU A 259 -8.56 -1.63 -15.51
CA GLU A 259 -8.31 -1.19 -14.13
C GLU A 259 -9.52 -0.40 -13.60
N ILE A 260 -10.09 -0.87 -12.50
CA ILE A 260 -11.18 -0.22 -11.78
C ILE A 260 -10.61 0.59 -10.63
N ARG A 261 -10.99 1.87 -10.56
CA ARG A 261 -10.64 2.78 -9.46
C ARG A 261 -11.90 3.22 -8.74
N ILE A 262 -11.92 3.01 -7.43
CA ILE A 262 -12.96 3.49 -6.52
C ILE A 262 -12.31 4.48 -5.55
N PHE A 263 -12.86 5.68 -5.42
CA PHE A 263 -12.35 6.66 -4.46
C PHE A 263 -13.44 7.63 -4.01
N ILE A 264 -13.21 8.25 -2.86
CA ILE A 264 -14.06 9.32 -2.34
C ILE A 264 -13.50 10.67 -2.76
N TYR A 265 -14.39 11.56 -3.20
CA TYR A 265 -14.07 12.93 -3.57
C TYR A 265 -14.86 13.90 -2.69
N ASP A 266 -14.14 14.88 -2.13
CA ASP A 266 -14.71 15.96 -1.31
C ASP A 266 -15.59 15.45 -0.16
N ASN A 267 -15.29 14.26 0.37
CA ASN A 267 -16.01 13.56 1.44
C ASN A 267 -17.51 13.32 1.21
N ASN A 268 -18.02 13.59 0.00
CA ASN A 268 -19.45 13.60 -0.30
C ASN A 268 -19.81 12.64 -1.45
N TYR A 269 -18.87 12.40 -2.36
CA TYR A 269 -19.13 11.66 -3.59
C TYR A 269 -18.25 10.43 -3.69
N LEU A 270 -18.87 9.29 -3.93
CA LEU A 270 -18.19 8.08 -4.35
C LEU A 270 -18.03 8.14 -5.87
N TYR A 271 -16.79 7.95 -6.32
CA TYR A 271 -16.43 7.81 -7.73
C TYR A 271 -15.95 6.39 -7.98
N ILE A 272 -16.47 5.82 -9.06
CA ILE A 272 -16.00 4.57 -9.64
C ILE A 272 -15.68 4.87 -11.09
N THR A 273 -14.46 4.58 -11.52
CA THR A 273 -14.03 4.93 -12.87
C THR A 273 -13.06 3.89 -13.41
N SER A 274 -13.10 3.72 -14.72
CA SER A 274 -12.15 2.92 -15.48
C SER A 274 -11.71 3.71 -16.70
N GLN A 275 -10.42 3.72 -16.96
CA GLN A 275 -9.86 4.19 -18.21
C GLN A 275 -9.79 2.98 -19.14
N LEU A 276 -10.73 2.89 -20.08
CA LEU A 276 -10.89 1.70 -20.92
C LEU A 276 -9.78 1.65 -21.97
N ASN A 277 -9.87 2.50 -22.99
CA ASN A 277 -8.95 2.44 -24.12
C ASN A 277 -8.47 3.81 -24.57
N VAL A 278 -7.30 3.81 -25.22
CA VAL A 278 -6.81 4.92 -26.04
C VAL A 278 -7.56 4.91 -27.37
N LEU A 279 -8.02 6.09 -27.79
CA LEU A 279 -8.72 6.31 -29.05
C LEU A 279 -7.92 5.78 -30.26
N PRO A 280 -8.59 5.27 -31.30
CA PRO A 280 -7.94 4.87 -32.53
C PRO A 280 -7.40 6.10 -33.27
N THR A 281 -6.37 5.89 -34.09
CA THR A 281 -5.74 6.99 -34.86
C THR A 281 -6.54 7.39 -36.11
N LYS A 282 -7.54 6.59 -36.51
CA LYS A 282 -8.36 6.76 -37.71
C LYS A 282 -9.79 6.32 -37.40
N ASP A 283 -10.73 6.77 -38.24
CA ASP A 283 -12.13 6.33 -38.22
C ASP A 283 -12.85 6.50 -36.87
N LEU A 284 -12.76 7.71 -36.31
CA LEU A 284 -13.30 8.05 -34.99
C LEU A 284 -14.83 8.21 -34.97
N LEU A 285 -15.47 8.48 -36.12
CA LEU A 285 -16.88 8.85 -36.16
C LEU A 285 -17.80 7.74 -35.61
N PRO A 286 -17.68 6.47 -36.03
CA PRO A 286 -18.54 5.40 -35.49
C PRO A 286 -18.38 5.19 -33.98
N LEU A 287 -17.16 5.40 -33.46
CA LEU A 287 -16.87 5.30 -32.03
C LEU A 287 -17.55 6.44 -31.25
N TYR A 288 -17.45 7.69 -31.73
CA TYR A 288 -18.13 8.81 -31.10
C TYR A 288 -19.65 8.71 -31.18
N GLU A 289 -20.20 8.22 -32.28
CA GLU A 289 -21.64 7.94 -32.40
C GLU A 289 -22.10 6.94 -31.34
N TYR A 290 -21.32 5.89 -31.08
CA TYR A 290 -21.61 4.95 -30.00
C TYR A 290 -21.50 5.61 -28.61
N ILE A 291 -20.38 6.28 -28.32
CA ILE A 291 -20.14 6.91 -27.01
C ILE A 291 -21.23 7.94 -26.66
N LEU A 292 -21.71 8.69 -27.65
CA LEU A 292 -22.72 9.73 -27.46
C LEU A 292 -24.16 9.19 -27.54
N GLY A 293 -24.39 8.07 -28.22
CA GLY A 293 -25.71 7.52 -28.50
C GLY A 293 -26.14 6.37 -27.59
N GLU A 294 -25.19 5.62 -27.02
CA GLU A 294 -25.48 4.46 -26.18
C GLU A 294 -26.01 4.88 -24.80
N ASP A 295 -27.16 4.32 -24.40
CA ASP A 295 -27.67 4.51 -23.05
C ASP A 295 -26.95 3.58 -22.07
N VAL A 296 -25.99 4.16 -21.34
CA VAL A 296 -25.24 3.48 -20.30
C VAL A 296 -25.69 3.85 -18.89
N SER A 297 -26.86 4.48 -18.74
CA SER A 297 -27.40 4.86 -17.42
C SER A 297 -27.34 3.69 -16.42
N PRO A 298 -26.92 3.92 -15.16
CA PRO A 298 -26.59 5.22 -14.53
C PRO A 298 -25.14 5.69 -14.73
N TYR A 299 -24.38 5.02 -15.59
CA TYR A 299 -22.98 5.30 -15.87
C TYR A 299 -22.82 6.38 -16.94
N GLN A 300 -21.60 6.82 -17.16
CA GLN A 300 -21.29 7.88 -18.12
C GLN A 300 -19.97 7.59 -18.82
N PHE A 301 -19.92 7.88 -20.12
CA PHE A 301 -18.67 7.98 -20.85
C PHE A 301 -18.06 9.37 -20.72
N GLY A 302 -16.74 9.42 -20.76
CA GLY A 302 -15.96 10.64 -20.91
C GLY A 302 -14.80 10.42 -21.87
N VAL A 303 -14.29 11.48 -22.47
CA VAL A 303 -13.05 11.45 -23.24
C VAL A 303 -12.12 12.51 -22.72
N HIS A 304 -10.92 12.11 -22.32
CA HIS A 304 -9.89 13.01 -21.81
C HIS A 304 -8.52 12.49 -22.24
N GLU A 305 -7.63 13.37 -22.72
CA GLU A 305 -6.28 13.04 -23.18
C GLU A 305 -6.22 11.79 -24.10
N ASN A 306 -7.09 11.76 -25.11
CA ASN A 306 -7.23 10.64 -26.06
C ASN A 306 -7.61 9.29 -25.44
N CYS A 307 -8.15 9.27 -24.22
CA CYS A 307 -8.60 8.06 -23.55
C CYS A 307 -10.09 8.11 -23.29
N ILE A 308 -10.75 6.96 -23.45
CA ILE A 308 -12.16 6.76 -23.11
C ILE A 308 -12.23 6.39 -21.64
N TYR A 309 -13.03 7.13 -20.89
CA TYR A 309 -13.35 6.85 -19.50
C TYR A 309 -14.78 6.35 -19.40
N PHE A 310 -14.98 5.38 -18.53
CA PHE A 310 -16.29 4.93 -18.09
C PHE A 310 -16.39 5.18 -16.59
N SER A 311 -17.44 5.88 -16.17
CA SER A 311 -17.53 6.39 -14.79
C SER A 311 -18.93 6.24 -14.21
N TYR A 312 -18.98 5.98 -12.90
CA TYR A 312 -20.17 6.02 -12.07
C TYR A 312 -19.91 6.94 -10.88
N ARG A 313 -20.79 7.91 -10.67
CA ARG A 313 -20.71 8.86 -9.55
C ARG A 313 -22.03 8.84 -8.80
N LEU A 314 -21.94 8.79 -7.47
CA LEU A 314 -23.10 8.83 -6.57
C LEU A 314 -22.77 9.62 -5.31
N ALA A 315 -23.78 10.25 -4.71
CA ALA A 315 -23.65 10.84 -3.40
C ALA A 315 -23.64 9.73 -2.35
N ILE A 316 -22.73 9.82 -1.37
CA ILE A 316 -22.59 8.80 -0.32
C ILE A 316 -23.88 8.69 0.51
N THR A 317 -24.60 9.80 0.69
CA THR A 317 -25.89 9.83 1.39
C THR A 317 -26.94 8.95 0.75
N ASP A 318 -26.91 8.81 -0.58
CA ASP A 318 -27.91 8.04 -1.31
C ASP A 318 -27.74 6.54 -1.06
N ILE A 319 -26.50 6.10 -0.79
CA ILE A 319 -26.16 4.68 -0.50
C ILE A 319 -26.94 4.16 0.70
N PHE A 320 -27.01 4.95 1.76
CA PHE A 320 -27.50 4.50 3.07
C PHE A 320 -28.91 4.98 3.39
N THR A 321 -29.72 5.24 2.36
CA THR A 321 -31.12 5.68 2.53
C THR A 321 -31.98 4.58 3.18
N ASN A 322 -31.84 3.34 2.72
CA ASN A 322 -32.49 2.13 3.25
C ASN A 322 -31.80 0.87 2.67
N ASP A 323 -32.12 -0.31 3.23
CA ASP A 323 -31.48 -1.59 2.85
C ASP A 323 -31.73 -2.01 1.40
N GLU A 324 -32.84 -1.59 0.78
CA GLU A 324 -33.15 -1.89 -0.62
C GLU A 324 -32.26 -1.06 -1.55
N THR A 325 -32.10 0.23 -1.26
CA THR A 325 -31.20 1.14 -1.99
C THR A 325 -29.75 0.72 -1.85
N GLU A 326 -29.32 0.28 -0.66
CA GLU A 326 -27.96 -0.22 -0.43
C GLU A 326 -27.65 -1.43 -1.34
N LYS A 327 -28.57 -2.39 -1.42
CA LYS A 327 -28.46 -3.56 -2.31
C LYS A 327 -28.49 -3.18 -3.80
N GLU A 328 -29.38 -2.27 -4.18
CA GLU A 328 -29.47 -1.79 -5.56
C GLU A 328 -28.16 -1.13 -6.01
N ILE A 329 -27.55 -0.32 -5.14
CA ILE A 329 -26.28 0.34 -5.44
C ILE A 329 -25.13 -0.67 -5.48
N ALA A 330 -25.07 -1.64 -4.56
CA ALA A 330 -24.08 -2.70 -4.64
C ALA A 330 -24.13 -3.45 -5.98
N GLU A 331 -25.34 -3.75 -6.47
CA GLU A 331 -25.54 -4.39 -7.78
C GLU A 331 -25.14 -3.46 -8.94
N LYS A 332 -25.37 -2.15 -8.85
CA LYS A 332 -24.86 -1.18 -9.83
C LYS A 332 -23.34 -1.12 -9.85
N ILE A 333 -22.67 -1.19 -8.70
CA ILE A 333 -21.20 -1.24 -8.63
C ILE A 333 -20.68 -2.49 -9.33
N LYS A 334 -21.29 -3.65 -9.05
CA LYS A 334 -20.94 -4.91 -9.72
C LYS A 334 -21.15 -4.83 -11.24
N ASN A 335 -22.31 -4.34 -11.67
CA ASN A 335 -22.64 -4.19 -13.09
C ASN A 335 -21.73 -3.18 -13.80
N PHE A 336 -21.27 -2.13 -13.13
CA PHE A 336 -20.26 -1.22 -13.66
C PHE A 336 -18.98 -1.98 -14.02
N VAL A 337 -18.48 -2.82 -13.11
CA VAL A 337 -17.23 -3.57 -13.32
C VAL A 337 -17.35 -4.56 -14.48
N LEU A 338 -18.46 -5.31 -14.53
CA LEU A 338 -18.73 -6.25 -15.64
C LEU A 338 -18.83 -5.51 -16.98
N LYS A 339 -19.59 -4.41 -17.02
CA LYS A 339 -19.77 -3.62 -18.24
C LYS A 339 -18.48 -2.93 -18.67
N ALA A 340 -17.61 -2.54 -17.73
CA ALA A 340 -16.30 -1.99 -18.07
C ALA A 340 -15.44 -3.00 -18.82
N ASP A 341 -15.39 -4.26 -18.37
CA ASP A 341 -14.69 -5.38 -19.05
C ASP A 341 -15.23 -5.60 -20.47
N ASP A 342 -16.55 -5.73 -20.60
CA ASP A 342 -17.20 -5.92 -21.91
C ASP A 342 -16.94 -4.76 -22.88
N LEU A 343 -16.97 -3.52 -22.38
CA LEU A 343 -16.71 -2.32 -23.19
C LEU A 343 -15.23 -2.20 -23.58
N ASP A 344 -14.32 -2.55 -22.68
CA ASP A 344 -12.87 -2.50 -22.93
C ASP A 344 -12.48 -3.40 -24.11
N ASP A 345 -13.01 -4.63 -24.12
CA ASP A 345 -12.77 -5.59 -25.20
C ASP A 345 -13.52 -5.19 -26.49
N MET A 346 -14.79 -4.79 -26.39
CA MET A 346 -15.59 -4.36 -27.55
C MET A 346 -14.95 -3.17 -28.27
N PHE A 347 -14.42 -2.20 -27.54
CA PHE A 347 -13.80 -1.01 -28.14
C PHE A 347 -12.55 -1.34 -28.94
N VAL A 348 -11.74 -2.30 -28.48
CA VAL A 348 -10.62 -2.79 -29.28
C VAL A 348 -11.12 -3.52 -30.52
N ASP A 349 -12.00 -4.49 -30.34
CA ASP A 349 -12.35 -5.43 -31.40
C ASP A 349 -13.17 -4.77 -32.51
N LYS A 350 -14.07 -3.86 -32.16
CA LYS A 350 -14.99 -3.22 -33.11
C LYS A 350 -14.49 -1.89 -33.66
N TYR A 351 -13.77 -1.10 -32.85
CA TYR A 351 -13.38 0.26 -33.21
C TYR A 351 -11.86 0.45 -33.33
N GLY A 352 -11.06 -0.60 -33.11
CA GLY A 352 -9.60 -0.54 -33.26
C GLY A 352 -8.92 0.33 -32.20
N CYS A 353 -9.57 0.53 -31.04
CA CYS A 353 -8.96 1.19 -29.90
C CYS A 353 -7.74 0.40 -29.40
N LYS A 354 -6.87 1.06 -28.63
CA LYS A 354 -5.72 0.41 -28.00
C LYS A 354 -5.92 0.31 -26.50
N MET A 355 -5.44 -0.78 -25.90
CA MET A 355 -5.41 -0.90 -24.45
C MET A 355 -4.58 0.21 -23.82
N THR A 356 -4.98 0.62 -22.61
CA THR A 356 -4.23 1.63 -21.85
C THR A 356 -2.98 1.01 -21.24
N THR A 357 -2.09 1.86 -20.73
CA THR A 357 -0.94 1.41 -19.93
C THR A 357 -1.35 0.81 -18.58
N TYR A 358 -2.61 0.97 -18.16
CA TYR A 358 -3.14 0.44 -16.90
C TYR A 358 -3.85 -0.91 -17.08
N SER A 359 -4.17 -1.30 -18.32
CA SER A 359 -4.83 -2.56 -18.63
C SER A 359 -3.87 -3.74 -18.44
N LYS A 360 -4.39 -4.89 -17.97
CA LYS A 360 -3.63 -6.17 -17.98
C LYS A 360 -3.82 -6.90 -19.30
N GLU A 361 -2.81 -7.66 -19.72
CA GLU A 361 -2.81 -8.36 -21.03
C GLU A 361 -3.87 -9.47 -21.14
N ASN A 362 -4.41 -9.96 -20.01
CA ASN A 362 -5.39 -11.03 -20.00
C ASN A 362 -6.80 -10.53 -20.36
N ARG A 363 -7.14 -10.53 -21.65
CA ARG A 363 -8.53 -10.49 -22.13
C ARG A 363 -9.21 -11.84 -21.91
N LYS A 364 -10.52 -11.85 -21.71
CA LYS A 364 -11.30 -13.10 -21.54
C LYS A 364 -11.63 -13.79 -22.85
#